data_AF-A0A7V9DFZ1-F1
#
_entry.id   AF-A0A7V9DFZ1-F1
#
_cell.length_a   1.000
_cell.length_b   1.000
_cell.length_c   1.000
_cell.angle_alpha   90.00
_cell.angle_beta   90.00
_cell.angle_gamma   90.00
#
_symmetry.space_group_name_H-M   'P 1'
#
loop_
_entity.id
_entity.type
_entity.pdbx_description
1 polymer ?
#
loop_
_entity_poly.entity_id
_entity_poly.type
_entity_poly.pdbx_seq_one_letter_code
_entity_poly.pdbx_strand_id
1 'polypeptide(L)'
;MPHVDPQRSSALAVDLRSGLVVYSRNASLALIPASNEKLPVAYAALALLGPGYRFHTEVVGTGTLVGDVWHGDLWLRGFGDPTLEQSDLDALTAEVASWGIRRVDGAVRADESWFDARRAGPGWKARFLIGESPPLSALVVDRGVYRGRTSPNPALAAASLLRRTLEARGIHVTRRSGQDVLTTAGLPLARDLSDPLAEIVRFMGRESDNFTAELLVKQVGALFA
;
A
#
# COMPACT_ATOMS: atom_id res chain seq x y z
N MET A 1 -2.67 -28.42 23.12
CA MET A 1 -2.48 -29.15 21.85
C MET A 1 -1.86 -30.50 22.17
N PRO A 2 -2.63 -31.61 22.20
CA PRO A 2 -2.17 -32.92 22.69
C PRO A 2 -1.00 -33.53 21.90
N HIS A 3 -0.56 -32.90 20.81
CA HIS A 3 0.54 -33.38 19.96
C HIS A 3 1.74 -32.42 19.89
N VAL A 4 1.74 -31.32 20.66
CA VAL A 4 2.89 -30.42 20.72
C VAL A 4 3.75 -30.80 21.90
N ASP A 5 4.99 -31.22 21.62
CA ASP A 5 5.99 -31.49 22.64
C ASP A 5 6.12 -30.27 23.58
N PRO A 6 5.89 -30.43 24.90
CA PRO A 6 6.00 -29.34 25.86
C PRO A 6 7.36 -28.64 25.83
N GLN A 7 8.44 -29.33 25.47
CA GLN A 7 9.80 -28.74 25.33
C GLN A 7 9.92 -27.83 24.11
N ARG A 8 9.01 -27.94 23.14
CA ARG A 8 8.95 -27.15 21.91
C ARG A 8 7.81 -26.12 21.92
N SER A 9 7.24 -25.88 23.09
CA SER A 9 6.16 -24.90 23.31
C SER A 9 6.61 -23.85 24.31
N SER A 10 6.12 -22.62 24.15
CA SER A 10 6.35 -21.51 25.09
C SER A 10 5.03 -20.85 25.45
N ALA A 11 4.95 -20.34 26.67
CA ALA A 11 3.82 -19.55 27.15
C ALA A 11 4.27 -18.60 28.26
N LEU A 12 3.76 -17.38 28.21
CA LEU A 12 3.97 -16.33 29.20
C LEU A 12 2.64 -15.61 29.43
N ALA A 13 2.26 -15.44 30.69
CA ALA A 13 1.12 -14.62 31.08
C ALA A 13 1.56 -13.63 32.15
N VAL A 14 1.20 -12.37 31.96
CA VAL A 14 1.56 -11.25 32.82
C VAL A 14 0.29 -10.53 33.25
N ASP A 15 0.15 -10.24 34.54
CA ASP A 15 -0.92 -9.35 35.02
C ASP A 15 -0.55 -7.90 34.68
N LEU A 16 -1.36 -7.24 33.85
CA LEU A 16 -1.05 -5.91 33.33
C LEU A 16 -1.13 -4.79 34.38
N ARG A 17 -1.74 -5.03 35.55
CA ARG A 17 -1.84 -4.04 36.63
C ARG A 17 -0.58 -4.01 37.50
N SER A 18 -0.07 -5.20 37.82
CA SER A 18 1.09 -5.41 38.69
C SER A 18 2.39 -5.58 37.92
N GLY A 19 2.33 -5.95 36.64
CA GLY A 19 3.49 -6.34 35.84
C GLY A 19 4.07 -7.71 36.21
N LEU A 20 3.43 -8.45 37.13
CA LEU A 20 3.93 -9.73 37.61
C LEU A 20 3.61 -10.87 36.62
N VAL A 21 4.58 -11.75 36.43
CA VAL A 21 4.38 -13.01 35.69
C VAL A 21 3.49 -13.92 36.52
N VAL A 22 2.30 -14.25 36.00
CA VAL A 22 1.35 -15.17 36.65
C VAL A 22 1.48 -16.60 36.14
N TYR A 23 2.09 -16.79 34.96
CA TYR A 23 2.44 -18.09 34.43
C TYR A 23 3.61 -17.98 33.45
N SER A 24 4.51 -18.96 33.47
CA SER A 24 5.66 -19.04 32.56
C SER A 24 5.99 -20.50 32.24
N ARG A 25 6.29 -20.76 30.97
CA ARG A 25 6.84 -22.02 30.47
C ARG A 25 7.73 -21.71 29.28
N ASN A 26 9.01 -22.08 29.35
CA ASN A 26 10.00 -21.86 28.28
C ASN A 26 9.97 -20.42 27.72
N ALA A 27 9.81 -19.41 28.58
CA ALA A 27 9.54 -18.04 28.16
C ALA A 27 10.66 -17.42 27.30
N SER A 28 11.89 -17.92 27.40
CA SER A 28 13.06 -17.49 26.62
C SER A 28 13.34 -18.36 25.38
N LEU A 29 12.52 -19.37 25.11
CA LEU A 29 12.69 -20.23 23.94
C LEU A 29 12.31 -19.46 22.66
N ALA A 30 13.26 -19.29 21.75
CA ALA A 30 13.01 -18.70 20.44
C ALA A 30 12.11 -19.62 19.60
N LEU A 31 11.02 -19.08 19.08
CA LEU A 31 10.04 -19.78 18.25
C LEU A 31 9.68 -18.93 17.03
N ILE A 32 9.17 -19.56 15.98
CA ILE A 32 8.59 -18.85 14.84
C ILE A 32 7.25 -18.25 15.30
N PRO A 33 7.09 -16.92 15.29
CA PRO A 33 5.93 -16.26 15.88
C PRO A 33 4.67 -16.36 15.02
N ALA A 34 4.81 -16.74 13.74
CA ALA A 34 3.74 -16.66 12.75
C ALA A 34 3.12 -15.24 12.75
N SER A 35 1.80 -15.11 12.63
CA SER A 35 1.13 -13.80 12.60
C SER A 35 1.25 -12.99 13.89
N ASN A 36 1.75 -13.55 15.00
CA ASN A 36 2.08 -12.74 16.18
C ASN A 36 3.20 -11.73 15.88
N GLU A 37 3.99 -11.93 14.81
CA GLU A 37 4.97 -10.95 14.31
C GLU A 37 4.33 -9.60 13.96
N LYS A 38 3.02 -9.56 13.67
CA LYS A 38 2.32 -8.31 13.39
C LYS A 38 2.20 -7.39 14.62
N LEU A 39 2.35 -7.92 15.83
CA LEU A 39 2.27 -7.13 17.07
C LEU A 39 3.42 -6.10 17.19
N PRO A 40 4.71 -6.47 17.07
CA PRO A 40 5.78 -5.49 17.06
C PRO A 40 5.71 -4.55 15.84
N VAL A 41 5.24 -5.03 14.67
CA VAL A 41 5.02 -4.17 13.50
C VAL A 41 3.96 -3.10 13.78
N ALA A 42 2.81 -3.49 14.34
CA ALA A 42 1.75 -2.57 14.74
C ALA A 42 2.25 -1.54 15.76
N TYR A 43 2.97 -1.99 16.78
CA TYR A 43 3.55 -1.12 17.79
C TYR A 43 4.51 -0.10 17.16
N ALA A 44 5.46 -0.55 16.34
CA ALA A 44 6.43 0.33 15.68
C ALA A 44 5.74 1.35 14.78
N ALA A 45 4.80 0.92 13.94
CA ALA A 45 4.06 1.81 13.05
C ALA A 45 3.28 2.87 13.85
N LEU A 46 2.53 2.48 14.88
CA LEU A 46 1.75 3.40 15.71
C LEU A 46 2.64 4.36 16.52
N ALA A 47 3.77 3.88 17.04
CA ALA A 47 4.68 4.70 17.84
C ALA A 47 5.45 5.72 16.99
N LEU A 48 5.86 5.34 15.78
CA LEU A 48 6.68 6.19 14.90
C LEU A 48 5.86 7.13 14.02
N LEU A 49 4.75 6.65 13.45
CA LEU A 49 3.90 7.43 12.55
C LEU A 49 2.77 8.16 13.29
N GLY A 50 2.34 7.61 14.43
CA GLY A 50 1.17 8.06 15.17
C GLY A 50 -0.14 7.47 14.64
N PRO A 51 -1.15 7.25 15.50
CA PRO A 51 -2.42 6.62 15.12
C PRO A 51 -3.25 7.41 14.10
N GLY A 52 -3.01 8.72 14.00
CA GLY A 52 -3.66 9.62 13.05
C GLY A 52 -2.97 9.73 11.69
N TYR A 53 -1.84 9.03 11.48
CA TYR A 53 -1.16 9.02 10.19
C TYR A 53 -2.11 8.53 9.09
N ARG A 54 -2.02 9.14 7.91
CA ARG A 54 -2.74 8.72 6.71
C ARG A 54 -1.75 8.56 5.58
N PHE A 55 -1.85 7.44 4.87
CA PHE A 55 -1.18 7.28 3.60
C PHE A 55 -1.83 8.20 2.58
N HIS A 56 -1.10 8.50 1.51
CA HIS A 56 -1.64 9.32 0.44
C HIS A 56 -1.26 8.76 -0.92
N THR A 57 -2.09 9.08 -1.89
CA THR A 57 -1.88 8.79 -3.31
C THR A 57 -2.14 10.08 -4.08
N GLU A 58 -1.30 10.40 -5.05
CA GLU A 58 -1.38 11.68 -5.76
C GLU A 58 -1.53 11.47 -7.26
N VAL A 59 -2.30 12.35 -7.91
CA VAL A 59 -2.21 12.56 -9.34
C VAL A 59 -1.45 13.86 -9.60
N VAL A 60 -0.32 13.76 -10.29
CA VAL A 60 0.56 14.89 -10.62
C VAL A 60 0.64 15.04 -12.13
N GLY A 61 0.43 16.24 -12.65
CA GLY A 61 0.63 16.55 -14.07
C GLY A 61 2.04 17.06 -14.34
N THR A 62 2.74 16.50 -15.33
CA THR A 62 3.96 17.10 -15.90
C THR A 62 3.65 17.62 -17.30
N GLY A 63 3.50 18.94 -17.43
CA GLY A 63 3.02 19.55 -18.67
C GLY A 63 2.28 20.85 -18.41
N THR A 64 1.42 21.23 -19.37
CA THR A 64 0.61 22.45 -19.29
C THR A 64 -0.82 22.18 -19.76
N LEU A 65 -1.78 22.87 -19.14
CA LEU A 65 -3.16 22.88 -19.59
C LEU A 65 -3.38 24.03 -20.58
N VAL A 66 -3.80 23.71 -21.81
CA VAL A 66 -4.18 24.69 -22.84
C VAL A 66 -5.60 24.38 -23.29
N GLY A 67 -6.53 25.28 -22.99
CA GLY A 67 -7.96 24.99 -23.15
C GLY A 67 -8.37 23.84 -22.23
N ASP A 68 -8.90 22.76 -22.80
CA ASP A 68 -9.29 21.53 -22.09
C ASP A 68 -8.29 20.37 -22.30
N VAL A 69 -7.15 20.64 -22.91
CA VAL A 69 -6.11 19.65 -23.22
C VAL A 69 -4.92 19.79 -22.29
N TRP A 70 -4.60 18.72 -21.56
CA TRP A 70 -3.34 18.57 -20.84
C TRP A 70 -2.25 18.11 -21.81
N HIS A 71 -1.31 19.00 -22.13
CA HIS A 71 -0.14 18.69 -22.95
C HIS A 71 0.99 18.17 -22.06
N GLY A 72 1.02 16.85 -21.87
CA GLY A 72 2.01 16.16 -21.05
C GLY A 72 1.47 14.87 -20.45
N ASP A 73 2.25 14.29 -19.54
CA ASP A 73 1.88 13.05 -18.83
C ASP A 73 1.14 13.38 -17.51
N LEU A 74 0.25 12.48 -17.11
CA LEU A 74 -0.30 12.41 -15.76
C LEU A 74 0.39 11.28 -15.00
N TRP A 75 0.74 11.51 -13.75
CA TRP A 75 1.44 10.57 -12.89
C TRP A 75 0.57 10.18 -11.71
N LEU A 76 0.31 8.88 -11.55
CA LEU A 76 -0.24 8.32 -10.32
C LEU A 76 0.93 7.92 -9.42
N ARG A 77 1.07 8.60 -8.29
CA ARG A 77 2.16 8.36 -7.34
C ARG A 77 1.61 7.71 -6.08
N GLY A 78 2.14 6.55 -5.73
CA GLY A 78 1.76 5.85 -4.51
C GLY A 78 2.81 6.01 -3.41
N PHE A 79 2.35 6.26 -2.20
CA PHE A 79 3.19 6.41 -1.01
C PHE A 79 2.91 5.33 0.04
N GLY A 80 2.55 4.12 -0.41
CA GLY A 80 2.44 2.94 0.43
C GLY A 80 1.05 2.65 1.00
N ASP A 81 0.00 3.28 0.47
CA ASP A 81 -1.36 3.06 0.92
C ASP A 81 -1.79 1.58 0.74
N PRO A 82 -2.07 0.83 1.83
CA PRO A 82 -2.51 -0.57 1.74
C PRO A 82 -4.01 -0.72 1.46
N THR A 83 -4.75 0.39 1.39
CA THR A 83 -6.22 0.45 1.34
C THR A 83 -6.78 1.09 0.07
N LEU A 84 -5.93 1.55 -0.85
CA LEU A 84 -6.38 2.21 -2.08
C LEU A 84 -7.25 1.28 -2.95
N GLU A 85 -8.46 1.73 -3.26
CA GLU A 85 -9.47 1.01 -4.03
C GLU A 85 -9.82 1.74 -5.35
N GLN A 86 -10.53 1.05 -6.24
CA GLN A 86 -11.04 1.67 -7.48
C GLN A 86 -11.96 2.87 -7.23
N SER A 87 -12.71 2.90 -6.14
CA SER A 87 -13.53 4.06 -5.76
C SER A 87 -12.71 5.30 -5.43
N ASP A 88 -11.48 5.12 -4.95
CA ASP A 88 -10.58 6.24 -4.66
C ASP A 88 -9.99 6.78 -5.97
N LEU A 89 -9.73 5.90 -6.94
CA LEU A 89 -9.42 6.34 -8.31
C LEU A 89 -10.58 7.12 -8.93
N ASP A 90 -11.82 6.73 -8.63
CA ASP A 90 -13.00 7.48 -9.06
C ASP A 90 -13.00 8.90 -8.47
N ALA A 91 -12.64 9.06 -7.20
CA ALA A 91 -12.50 10.38 -6.58
C ALA A 91 -11.35 11.19 -7.19
N LEU A 92 -10.16 10.60 -7.30
CA LEU A 92 -8.97 11.24 -7.90
C LEU A 92 -9.25 11.75 -9.31
N THR A 93 -9.88 10.93 -10.15
CA THR A 93 -10.20 11.32 -11.53
C THR A 93 -11.31 12.35 -11.63
N ALA A 94 -12.25 12.38 -10.68
CA ALA A 94 -13.23 13.47 -10.59
C ALA A 94 -12.55 14.80 -10.24
N GLU A 95 -11.57 14.79 -9.34
CA GLU A 95 -10.77 15.96 -9.01
C GLU A 95 -9.94 16.42 -10.21
N VAL A 96 -9.27 15.51 -10.94
CA VAL A 96 -8.57 15.83 -12.20
C VAL A 96 -9.53 16.47 -13.22
N ALA A 97 -10.75 15.95 -13.36
CA ALA A 97 -11.76 16.52 -14.27
C ALA A 97 -12.18 17.95 -13.86
N SER A 98 -12.15 18.27 -12.57
CA SER A 98 -12.51 19.59 -12.04
C SER A 98 -11.57 20.72 -12.50
N TRP A 99 -10.35 20.37 -12.93
CA TRP A 99 -9.42 21.30 -13.60
C TRP A 99 -9.84 21.67 -15.03
N GLY A 100 -10.94 21.12 -15.54
CA GLY A 100 -11.40 21.33 -16.91
C GLY A 100 -10.70 20.44 -17.94
N ILE A 101 -9.89 19.48 -17.52
CA ILE A 101 -9.18 18.54 -18.41
C ILE A 101 -10.19 17.58 -19.05
N ARG A 102 -10.22 17.55 -20.39
CA ARG A 102 -11.02 16.63 -21.21
C ARG A 102 -10.16 15.73 -22.09
N ARG A 103 -8.90 16.08 -22.32
CA ARG A 103 -7.94 15.29 -23.10
C ARG A 103 -6.54 15.37 -22.50
N VAL A 104 -5.80 14.29 -22.56
CA VAL A 104 -4.40 14.17 -22.13
C VAL A 104 -3.55 13.76 -23.34
N ASP A 105 -2.73 14.68 -23.81
CA ASP A 105 -1.77 14.51 -24.91
C ASP A 105 -0.45 13.88 -24.43
N GLY A 106 -0.59 12.87 -23.58
CA GLY A 106 0.48 12.07 -23.02
C GLY A 106 -0.05 10.74 -22.49
N ALA A 107 0.68 10.16 -21.55
CA ALA A 107 0.38 8.90 -20.90
C ALA A 107 -0.10 9.10 -19.46
N VAL A 108 -0.70 8.06 -18.90
CA VAL A 108 -0.76 7.87 -17.45
C VAL A 108 0.45 7.04 -17.02
N ARG A 109 1.29 7.60 -16.15
CA ARG A 109 2.50 6.97 -15.61
C ARG A 109 2.27 6.58 -14.15
N ALA A 110 2.76 5.42 -13.76
CA ALA A 110 2.78 4.97 -12.37
C ALA A 110 4.15 5.27 -11.77
N ASP A 111 4.19 5.92 -10.60
CA ASP A 111 5.39 6.09 -9.78
C ASP A 111 5.19 5.37 -8.44
N GLU A 112 5.97 4.32 -8.23
CA GLU A 112 6.01 3.53 -7.01
C GLU A 112 7.37 3.61 -6.30
N SER A 113 8.20 4.59 -6.68
CA SER A 113 9.59 4.72 -6.23
C SER A 113 9.75 5.06 -4.75
N TRP A 114 8.63 5.33 -4.05
CA TRP A 114 8.60 5.50 -2.61
C TRP A 114 9.09 4.25 -1.85
N PHE A 115 8.88 3.06 -2.41
CA PHE A 115 9.45 1.82 -1.88
C PHE A 115 10.50 1.24 -2.83
N ASP A 116 11.34 0.33 -2.30
CA ASP A 116 12.19 -0.50 -3.14
C ASP A 116 11.37 -1.39 -4.11
N ALA A 117 12.03 -1.93 -5.13
CA ALA A 117 11.40 -2.76 -6.16
C ALA A 117 11.12 -4.22 -5.73
N ARG A 118 11.37 -4.60 -4.46
CA ARG A 118 11.14 -5.97 -3.99
C ARG A 118 9.65 -6.20 -3.77
N ARG A 119 9.14 -7.22 -4.47
CA ARG A 119 7.72 -7.60 -4.47
C ARG A 119 7.31 -8.57 -3.35
N ALA A 120 8.26 -9.03 -2.56
CA ALA A 120 8.04 -10.02 -1.51
C ALA A 120 8.95 -9.73 -0.32
N GLY A 121 8.54 -10.20 0.86
CA GLY A 121 9.35 -10.14 2.07
C GLY A 121 10.58 -11.08 2.00
N PRO A 122 11.69 -10.75 2.68
CA PRO A 122 12.85 -11.62 2.77
C PRO A 122 12.49 -13.01 3.33
N GLY A 123 13.01 -14.07 2.71
CA GLY A 123 12.79 -15.45 3.18
C GLY A 123 11.41 -16.05 2.86
N TRP A 124 10.53 -15.32 2.18
CA TRP A 124 9.24 -15.85 1.73
C TRP A 124 9.41 -17.04 0.78
N LYS A 125 8.57 -18.07 0.95
CA LYS A 125 8.43 -19.13 -0.05
C LYS A 125 7.70 -18.57 -1.26
N ALA A 126 8.06 -19.00 -2.47
CA ALA A 126 7.42 -18.53 -3.70
C ALA A 126 5.88 -18.59 -3.69
N ARG A 127 5.31 -19.63 -3.06
CA ARG A 127 3.85 -19.80 -2.92
C ARG A 127 3.14 -18.75 -2.05
N PHE A 128 3.87 -18.03 -1.21
CA PHE A 128 3.29 -16.98 -0.37
C PHE A 128 3.03 -15.70 -1.18
N LEU A 129 3.80 -15.47 -2.24
CA LEU A 129 3.48 -14.44 -3.22
C LEU A 129 2.21 -14.84 -3.97
N ILE A 130 1.25 -13.92 -4.05
CA ILE A 130 -0.12 -14.08 -4.57
C ILE A 130 -1.00 -14.99 -3.70
N GLY A 131 -0.46 -16.05 -3.10
CA GLY A 131 -1.22 -16.98 -2.26
C GLY A 131 -1.57 -16.46 -0.87
N GLU A 132 -0.66 -15.72 -0.24
CA GLU A 132 -0.82 -15.17 1.12
C GLU A 132 -0.76 -13.64 1.15
N SER A 133 -0.13 -13.05 0.14
CA SER A 133 -0.06 -11.60 -0.05
C SER A 133 0.14 -11.30 -1.54
N PRO A 134 -0.56 -10.30 -2.12
CA PRO A 134 -0.22 -9.79 -3.43
C PRO A 134 1.20 -9.18 -3.46
N PRO A 135 1.77 -8.93 -4.65
CA PRO A 135 3.06 -8.26 -4.80
C PRO A 135 3.11 -6.90 -4.10
N LEU A 136 4.18 -6.68 -3.34
CA LEU A 136 4.41 -5.43 -2.61
C LEU A 136 4.79 -4.30 -3.58
N SER A 137 4.23 -3.12 -3.36
CA SER A 137 4.50 -1.88 -4.08
C SER A 137 4.06 -0.69 -3.23
N ALA A 138 4.63 0.48 -3.47
CA ALA A 138 4.09 1.72 -2.91
C ALA A 138 2.77 2.16 -3.57
N LEU A 139 2.42 1.58 -4.73
CA LEU A 139 1.21 1.88 -5.49
C LEU A 139 0.47 0.60 -5.86
N VAL A 140 -0.56 0.28 -5.09
CA VAL A 140 -1.41 -0.91 -5.27
C VAL A 140 -2.86 -0.49 -5.17
N VAL A 141 -3.67 -0.80 -6.18
CA VAL A 141 -5.13 -0.60 -6.16
C VAL A 141 -5.80 -1.96 -6.04
N ASP A 142 -6.83 -2.09 -5.20
CA ASP A 142 -7.60 -3.32 -4.99
C ASP A 142 -6.69 -4.53 -4.73
N ARG A 143 -5.67 -4.38 -3.89
CA ARG A 143 -4.70 -5.45 -3.60
C ARG A 143 -4.01 -6.00 -4.86
N GLY A 144 -3.87 -5.18 -5.89
CA GLY A 144 -3.21 -5.50 -7.15
C GLY A 144 -4.08 -6.30 -8.12
N VAL A 145 -5.38 -6.45 -7.83
CA VAL A 145 -6.32 -7.14 -8.71
C VAL A 145 -6.58 -6.29 -9.95
N TYR A 146 -6.32 -6.87 -11.11
CA TYR A 146 -6.57 -6.25 -12.40
C TYR A 146 -7.11 -7.29 -13.38
N ARG A 147 -8.29 -7.00 -13.96
CA ARG A 147 -9.03 -7.94 -14.84
C ARG A 147 -9.25 -9.32 -14.18
N GLY A 148 -9.62 -9.30 -12.89
CA GLY A 148 -9.95 -10.49 -12.12
C GLY A 148 -8.76 -11.34 -11.68
N ARG A 149 -7.52 -10.85 -11.82
CA ARG A 149 -6.30 -11.57 -11.40
C ARG A 149 -5.34 -10.62 -10.71
N THR A 150 -4.56 -11.13 -9.75
CA THR A 150 -3.47 -10.37 -9.14
C THR A 150 -2.37 -10.10 -10.16
N SER A 151 -2.05 -8.83 -10.41
CA SER A 151 -1.01 -8.42 -11.33
C SER A 151 0.39 -8.63 -10.72
N PRO A 152 1.37 -9.18 -11.47
CA PRO A 152 2.76 -9.21 -11.02
C PRO A 152 3.42 -7.82 -11.05
N ASN A 153 2.81 -6.85 -11.75
CA ASN A 153 3.19 -5.44 -11.75
C ASN A 153 2.00 -4.60 -11.28
N PRO A 154 1.84 -4.38 -9.96
CA PRO A 154 0.69 -3.68 -9.41
C PRO A 154 0.67 -2.18 -9.77
N ALA A 155 1.82 -1.50 -9.86
CA ALA A 155 1.86 -0.08 -10.21
C ALA A 155 1.41 0.17 -11.66
N LEU A 156 1.90 -0.63 -12.63
CA LEU A 156 1.40 -0.54 -14.00
C LEU A 156 -0.09 -0.86 -14.11
N ALA A 157 -0.57 -1.80 -13.30
CA ALA A 157 -2.00 -2.10 -13.21
C ALA A 157 -2.80 -0.90 -12.67
N ALA A 158 -2.31 -0.21 -11.63
CA ALA A 158 -2.89 1.00 -11.08
C ALA A 158 -2.97 2.14 -12.13
N ALA A 159 -1.89 2.41 -12.87
CA ALA A 159 -1.92 3.39 -13.96
C ALA A 159 -2.89 3.01 -15.10
N SER A 160 -3.05 1.71 -15.36
CA SER A 160 -4.03 1.21 -16.33
C SER A 160 -5.46 1.37 -15.81
N LEU A 161 -5.70 1.16 -14.51
CA LEU A 161 -6.97 1.40 -13.84
C LEU A 161 -7.33 2.88 -13.91
N LEU A 162 -6.44 3.78 -13.47
CA LEU A 162 -6.67 5.23 -13.51
C LEU A 162 -6.98 5.72 -14.93
N ARG A 163 -6.25 5.24 -15.95
CA ARG A 163 -6.55 5.55 -17.34
C ARG A 163 -7.99 5.17 -17.72
N ARG A 164 -8.44 3.96 -17.37
CA ARG A 164 -9.83 3.54 -17.66
C ARG A 164 -10.84 4.39 -16.92
N THR A 165 -10.53 4.75 -15.68
CA THR A 165 -11.38 5.59 -14.84
C THR A 165 -11.52 7.02 -15.39
N LEU A 166 -10.43 7.56 -15.97
CA LEU A 166 -10.44 8.82 -16.74
C LEU A 166 -11.28 8.68 -18.02
N GLU A 167 -11.05 7.63 -18.81
CA GLU A 167 -11.78 7.39 -20.07
C GLU A 167 -13.29 7.19 -19.84
N ALA A 168 -13.67 6.51 -18.75
CA ALA A 168 -15.06 6.35 -18.33
C ALA A 168 -15.75 7.69 -17.96
N ARG A 169 -14.96 8.71 -17.56
CA ARG A 169 -15.41 10.09 -17.34
C ARG A 169 -15.39 10.96 -18.60
N GLY A 170 -15.04 10.37 -19.75
CA GLY A 170 -14.91 11.09 -21.01
C GLY A 170 -13.61 11.88 -21.15
N ILE A 171 -12.59 11.61 -20.31
CA ILE A 171 -11.24 12.19 -20.47
C ILE A 171 -10.40 11.26 -21.34
N HIS A 172 -10.07 11.69 -22.56
CA HIS A 172 -9.33 10.86 -23.50
C HIS A 172 -7.82 10.90 -23.24
N VAL A 173 -7.17 9.74 -23.09
CA VAL A 173 -5.70 9.62 -22.93
C VAL A 173 -5.07 9.02 -24.19
N THR A 174 -4.19 9.79 -24.81
CA THR A 174 -3.65 9.46 -26.15
C THR A 174 -2.56 8.40 -26.13
N ARG A 175 -1.63 8.42 -25.17
CA ARG A 175 -0.51 7.48 -25.12
C ARG A 175 -0.78 6.32 -24.16
N ARG A 176 -0.08 5.20 -24.39
CA ARG A 176 -0.17 4.00 -23.56
C ARG A 176 0.33 4.29 -22.13
N SER A 177 -0.37 3.77 -21.13
CA SER A 177 0.09 3.83 -19.74
C SER A 177 1.42 3.11 -19.55
N GLY A 178 2.22 3.59 -18.60
CA GLY A 178 3.51 3.00 -18.26
C GLY A 178 3.83 3.15 -16.79
N GLN A 179 5.02 2.67 -16.41
CA GLN A 179 5.59 2.83 -15.08
C GLN A 179 6.96 3.46 -15.24
N ASP A 180 7.27 4.48 -14.43
CA ASP A 180 8.55 5.17 -14.42
C ASP A 180 8.73 5.90 -13.08
N VAL A 181 9.84 6.61 -12.89
CA VAL A 181 10.09 7.45 -11.71
C VAL A 181 9.86 8.91 -12.08
N LEU A 182 9.03 9.62 -11.32
CA LEU A 182 8.88 11.06 -11.50
C LEU A 182 10.11 11.76 -10.94
N THR A 183 10.94 12.30 -11.83
CA THR A 183 12.20 13.00 -11.46
C THR A 183 12.11 14.52 -11.54
N THR A 184 11.00 15.05 -12.05
CA THR A 184 10.76 16.48 -12.22
C THR A 184 9.61 16.96 -11.35
N ALA A 185 9.61 18.25 -11.02
CA ALA A 185 8.45 18.85 -10.38
C ALA A 185 7.24 18.78 -11.33
N GLY A 186 6.08 18.44 -10.79
CA GLY A 186 4.82 18.47 -11.51
C GLY A 186 3.76 19.23 -10.71
N LEU A 187 2.66 19.56 -11.39
CA LEU A 187 1.51 20.22 -10.80
C LEU A 187 0.65 19.17 -10.06
N PRO A 188 0.44 19.27 -8.73
CA PRO A 188 -0.52 18.40 -8.05
C PRO A 188 -1.93 18.70 -8.55
N LEU A 189 -2.60 17.68 -9.10
CA LEU A 189 -3.95 17.79 -9.67
C LEU A 189 -5.00 17.12 -8.78
N ALA A 190 -4.64 16.07 -8.06
CA ALA A 190 -5.53 15.40 -7.13
C ALA A 190 -4.77 14.69 -6.01
N ARG A 191 -5.42 14.51 -4.87
CA ARG A 191 -4.84 13.77 -3.74
C ARG A 191 -5.90 12.98 -2.98
N ASP A 192 -5.58 11.72 -2.72
CA ASP A 192 -6.37 10.83 -1.88
C ASP A 192 -5.63 10.55 -0.57
N LEU A 193 -6.39 10.33 0.51
CA LEU A 193 -5.88 10.01 1.84
C LEU A 193 -6.56 8.75 2.38
N SER A 194 -5.76 7.76 2.78
CA SER A 194 -6.24 6.56 3.44
C SER A 194 -7.01 6.88 4.72
N ASP A 195 -7.73 5.88 5.25
CA ASP A 195 -8.16 5.89 6.65
C ASP A 195 -6.99 6.07 7.63
N PRO A 196 -7.24 6.54 8.88
CA PRO A 196 -6.20 6.68 9.88
C PRO A 196 -5.50 5.34 10.15
N LEU A 197 -4.19 5.41 10.45
CA LEU A 197 -3.35 4.25 10.73
C LEU A 197 -3.93 3.34 11.81
N ALA A 198 -4.62 3.90 12.81
CA ALA A 198 -5.29 3.11 13.84
C ALA A 198 -6.32 2.12 13.27
N GLU A 199 -7.11 2.54 12.27
CA GLU A 199 -8.10 1.68 11.61
C GLU A 199 -7.43 0.63 10.72
N ILE A 200 -6.37 1.02 10.00
CA ILE A 200 -5.57 0.10 9.17
C ILE A 200 -4.92 -0.98 10.05
N VAL A 201 -4.33 -0.61 11.18
CA VAL A 201 -3.73 -1.56 12.14
C VAL A 201 -4.79 -2.44 12.79
N ARG A 202 -5.98 -1.89 13.10
CA ARG A 202 -7.11 -2.67 13.62
C ARG A 202 -7.54 -3.74 12.61
N PHE A 203 -7.68 -3.38 11.33
CA PHE A 203 -7.97 -4.33 10.25
C PHE A 203 -6.88 -5.40 10.15
N MET A 204 -5.61 -4.99 10.09
CA MET A 204 -4.47 -5.90 10.02
C MET A 204 -4.46 -6.92 11.16
N GLY A 205 -4.70 -6.47 12.40
CA GLY A 205 -4.72 -7.33 13.58
C GLY A 205 -5.92 -8.29 13.59
N ARG A 206 -7.09 -7.84 13.13
CA ARG A 206 -8.31 -8.66 13.08
C ARG A 206 -8.26 -9.74 12.01
N GLU A 207 -7.86 -9.35 10.79
CA GLU A 207 -7.84 -10.24 9.63
C GLU A 207 -6.49 -10.98 9.48
N SER A 208 -5.52 -10.67 10.34
CA SER A 208 -4.14 -11.16 10.22
C SER A 208 -3.56 -10.86 8.83
N ASP A 209 -3.81 -9.66 8.31
CA ASP A 209 -3.48 -9.28 6.93
C ASP A 209 -1.96 -9.12 6.72
N ASN A 210 -1.39 -10.00 5.89
CA ASN A 210 0.06 -10.01 5.63
C ASN A 210 0.52 -8.81 4.79
N PHE A 211 -0.30 -8.41 3.82
CA PHE A 211 0.05 -7.34 2.88
C PHE A 211 0.18 -6.00 3.60
N THR A 212 -0.81 -5.64 4.41
CA THR A 212 -0.79 -4.45 5.25
C THR A 212 0.41 -4.48 6.18
N ALA A 213 0.69 -5.61 6.83
CA ALA A 213 1.86 -5.73 7.72
C ALA A 213 3.18 -5.41 7.00
N GLU A 214 3.40 -5.98 5.81
CA GLU A 214 4.62 -5.72 5.03
C GLU A 214 4.69 -4.28 4.50
N LEU A 215 3.57 -3.68 4.08
CA LEU A 215 3.54 -2.27 3.67
C LEU A 215 3.83 -1.34 4.85
N LEU A 216 3.39 -1.66 6.06
CA LEU A 216 3.77 -0.88 7.26
C LEU A 216 5.26 -0.96 7.54
N VAL A 217 5.88 -2.14 7.40
CA VAL A 217 7.34 -2.27 7.54
C VAL A 217 8.08 -1.44 6.48
N LYS A 218 7.64 -1.53 5.21
CA LYS A 218 8.21 -0.72 4.13
C LYS A 218 8.01 0.78 4.36
N GLN A 219 6.87 1.19 4.89
CA GLN A 219 6.59 2.60 5.20
C GLN A 219 7.50 3.14 6.28
N VAL A 220 7.66 2.40 7.38
CA VAL A 220 8.61 2.78 8.44
C VAL A 220 10.02 2.86 7.87
N GLY A 221 10.43 1.88 7.04
CA GLY A 221 11.73 1.93 6.37
C GLY A 221 11.90 3.15 5.46
N ALA A 222 10.90 3.51 4.66
CA ALA A 222 10.96 4.66 3.76
C ALA A 222 11.10 6.01 4.47
N LEU A 223 10.59 6.12 5.71
CA LEU A 223 10.59 7.37 6.48
C LEU A 223 11.77 7.50 7.45
N PHE A 224 12.37 6.39 7.89
CA PHE A 224 13.33 6.39 9.00
C PHE A 224 14.64 5.64 8.72
N ALA A 225 14.90 5.18 7.49
CA ALA A 225 16.16 4.52 7.10
C ALA A 225 17.25 5.49 6.63
#